data_AF-A0A8C4V5B1-F1
#
_entry.id   AF-A0A8C4V5B1-F1
#
_cell.length_a   1.000
_cell.length_b   1.000
_cell.length_c   1.000
_cell.angle_alpha   90.00
_cell.angle_beta   90.00
_cell.angle_gamma   90.00
#
_symmetry.space_group_name_H-M   'P 1'
#
loop_
_entity.id
_entity.type
_entity.pdbx_description
1 polymer ?
#
loop_
_entity_poly.entity_id
_entity_poly.type
_entity_poly.pdbx_seq_one_letter_code
_entity_poly.pdbx_strand_id
1 'polypeptide(L)'
;CKFIYPNKIRFNDDQEGTLAAIQTKRNGSNMFNYFITIDALSSEIFFHIGTLIQHLKEHILHGNMTSNDILMYYTTTGWMMWNWLVTALATGASVVLYDGSPLIPSPNVLWDLTDRLGITILGTGAKWLAVLEEKNLKPCETHNLQTLHTILSTGSLLKSQSYEYVYKHIKSNVLLGSISGGTDIISCFMGQNVTIPVYKGEIQARNLGMAVEAWNDEGKPVWGESGELVCTKPIPCQPTHFWNDENGNKYRKAYFSKFPGVWAHGDYCKINPKTGGIVMLGRSDGTLNPNGVRFGSSEIYNIVEAFEEVSDSLCVPQYNKDGEERVILFLKMALNHAFSEDLVKRIQDAIRIALSARHVPSLILETKGIPYTINGKKVEVAVKQIIAGKEVEQRGAFSNPETLDLYQNIPELQNF
;
A
#
# COMPACT_ATOMS: atom_id res chain seq x y z
N CYS A 1 19.60 3.73 -16.65
CA CYS A 1 18.68 4.85 -16.96
C CYS A 1 18.62 5.07 -18.46
N LYS A 2 17.50 4.73 -19.11
CA LYS A 2 17.21 5.13 -20.50
C LYS A 2 16.27 6.33 -20.42
N PHE A 3 16.58 7.41 -21.15
CA PHE A 3 15.67 8.56 -21.28
C PHE A 3 14.72 8.30 -22.44
N ILE A 4 13.42 8.44 -22.21
CA ILE A 4 12.41 8.45 -23.27
C ILE A 4 12.03 9.92 -23.47
N TYR A 5 12.52 10.51 -24.56
CA TYR A 5 12.08 11.84 -25.00
C TYR A 5 10.82 11.68 -25.88
N PRO A 6 9.85 12.61 -25.80
CA PRO A 6 8.57 12.50 -26.50
C PRO A 6 8.65 12.41 -28.04
N ASN A 7 9.81 12.64 -28.67
CA ASN A 7 9.92 12.82 -30.12
C ASN A 7 10.64 11.72 -30.92
N LYS A 8 11.06 10.58 -30.34
CA LYS A 8 11.57 9.44 -31.13
C LYS A 8 11.28 8.10 -30.46
N ILE A 9 10.24 7.41 -30.90
CA ILE A 9 10.03 5.99 -30.62
C ILE A 9 10.50 5.20 -31.84
N ARG A 10 11.53 4.35 -31.69
CA ARG A 10 11.83 3.23 -32.60
C ARG A 10 11.78 1.96 -31.76
N PHE A 11 10.92 1.03 -32.13
CA PHE A 11 10.92 -0.33 -31.60
C PHE A 11 11.96 -1.13 -32.38
N ASN A 12 12.86 -1.81 -31.67
CA ASN A 12 13.59 -2.95 -32.23
C ASN A 12 12.73 -4.17 -31.96
N ASP A 13 12.35 -4.85 -33.03
CA ASP A 13 11.88 -6.24 -32.98
C ASP A 13 13.03 -7.12 -32.45
N ASP A 14 12.69 -8.24 -31.82
CA ASP A 14 13.58 -9.25 -31.23
C ASP A 14 13.97 -9.04 -29.76
N GLN A 15 13.04 -9.33 -28.83
CA GLN A 15 13.27 -10.19 -27.66
C GLN A 15 11.93 -10.76 -27.14
N GLU A 16 11.76 -12.09 -27.25
CA GLU A 16 10.70 -12.83 -26.55
C GLU A 16 11.02 -12.91 -25.06
N GLY A 17 10.31 -12.10 -24.28
CA GLY A 17 10.14 -12.23 -22.85
C GLY A 17 8.74 -11.75 -22.51
N THR A 18 8.08 -12.37 -21.54
CA THR A 18 6.73 -11.99 -21.08
C THR A 18 6.78 -10.62 -20.38
N LEU A 19 6.96 -9.57 -21.18
CA LEU A 19 6.64 -8.21 -20.84
C LEU A 19 5.13 -8.18 -20.55
N ALA A 20 4.72 -7.37 -19.58
CA ALA A 20 3.35 -6.86 -19.55
C ALA A 20 3.14 -6.12 -20.88
N ALA A 21 2.67 -6.87 -21.88
CA ALA A 21 2.52 -6.36 -23.23
C ALA A 21 1.32 -5.42 -23.18
N ILE A 22 1.57 -4.12 -23.35
CA ILE A 22 0.53 -3.17 -23.74
C ILE A 22 0.13 -3.55 -25.17
N GLN A 23 -0.69 -4.58 -25.33
CA GLN A 23 -1.29 -4.89 -26.62
C GLN A 23 -2.50 -4.01 -26.82
N THR A 24 -2.40 -3.03 -27.71
CA THR A 24 -3.59 -2.31 -28.19
C THR A 24 -4.35 -3.22 -29.16
N LYS A 25 -5.45 -3.84 -28.72
CA LYS A 25 -6.32 -4.59 -29.65
C LYS A 25 -7.41 -3.66 -30.19
N ARG A 26 -7.38 -3.40 -31.50
CA ARG A 26 -8.36 -2.58 -32.20
C ARG A 26 -9.60 -3.42 -32.50
N ASN A 27 -10.59 -3.44 -31.59
CA ASN A 27 -11.88 -4.06 -31.87
C ASN A 27 -12.82 -3.03 -32.49
N GLY A 28 -13.02 -3.10 -33.81
CA GLY A 28 -14.22 -2.74 -34.62
C GLY A 28 -14.98 -1.41 -34.43
N SER A 29 -14.71 -0.64 -33.37
CA SER A 29 -15.44 0.54 -32.94
C SER A 29 -14.54 1.32 -31.97
N ASN A 30 -13.70 2.21 -32.51
CA ASN A 30 -13.01 3.37 -31.87
C ASN A 30 -12.53 3.33 -30.40
N MET A 31 -12.38 2.18 -29.73
CA MET A 31 -11.86 2.09 -28.36
C MET A 31 -10.48 1.43 -28.32
N PHE A 32 -9.54 2.14 -27.68
CA PHE A 32 -8.26 1.60 -27.26
C PHE A 32 -8.45 0.89 -25.92
N ASN A 33 -8.00 -0.36 -25.83
CA ASN A 33 -8.03 -1.16 -24.61
C ASN A 33 -6.61 -1.38 -24.09
N TYR A 34 -6.41 -1.22 -22.78
CA TYR A 34 -5.16 -1.57 -22.09
C TYR A 34 -5.33 -2.86 -21.29
N PHE A 35 -4.25 -3.64 -21.23
CA PHE A 35 -4.17 -4.88 -20.46
C PHE A 35 -3.21 -4.71 -19.29
N ILE A 36 -3.63 -5.11 -18.10
CA ILE A 36 -2.72 -5.40 -16.97
C ILE A 36 -3.10 -6.74 -16.38
N THR A 37 -2.10 -7.61 -16.24
CA THR A 37 -2.21 -8.90 -15.57
C THR A 37 -2.07 -8.70 -14.06
N ILE A 38 -3.03 -9.21 -13.27
CA ILE A 38 -2.93 -9.25 -11.80
C ILE A 38 -2.54 -10.67 -11.38
N ASP A 39 -1.33 -10.84 -10.84
CA ASP A 39 -0.84 -12.14 -10.35
C ASP A 39 -1.71 -12.74 -9.23
N ALA A 40 -2.41 -11.91 -8.45
CA ALA A 40 -3.27 -12.38 -7.35
C ALA A 40 -4.62 -12.97 -7.81
N LEU A 41 -5.03 -12.78 -9.08
CA LEU A 41 -6.35 -13.23 -9.56
C LEU A 41 -6.30 -14.07 -10.84
N SER A 42 -5.12 -14.34 -11.42
CA SER A 42 -5.01 -15.04 -12.71
C SER A 42 -5.98 -14.49 -13.78
N SER A 43 -6.24 -13.18 -13.73
CA SER A 43 -7.19 -12.50 -14.63
C SER A 43 -6.59 -11.19 -15.14
N GLU A 44 -6.84 -10.94 -16.42
CA GLU A 44 -6.49 -9.69 -17.10
C GLU A 44 -7.66 -8.70 -16.96
N ILE A 45 -7.36 -7.41 -16.80
CA ILE A 45 -8.37 -6.36 -16.69
C ILE A 45 -8.28 -5.42 -17.89
N PHE A 46 -9.44 -4.99 -18.40
CA PHE A 46 -9.55 -4.02 -19.49
C PHE A 46 -9.79 -2.60 -19.00
N PHE A 47 -8.99 -1.68 -19.54
CA PHE A 47 -9.12 -0.25 -19.29
C PHE A 47 -9.30 0.53 -20.59
N HIS A 48 -10.03 1.65 -20.53
CA HIS A 48 -10.29 2.56 -21.66
C HIS A 48 -9.62 3.93 -21.43
N ILE A 49 -9.94 4.92 -22.28
CA ILE A 49 -9.57 6.34 -22.14
C ILE A 49 -9.75 6.92 -20.72
N GLY A 50 -10.64 6.32 -19.93
CA GLY A 50 -10.85 6.68 -18.54
C GLY A 50 -9.59 6.59 -17.67
N THR A 51 -8.68 5.64 -17.91
CA THR A 51 -7.41 5.55 -17.16
C THR A 51 -6.49 6.72 -17.49
N LEU A 52 -6.42 7.14 -18.76
CA LEU A 52 -5.65 8.33 -19.14
C LEU A 52 -6.19 9.59 -18.45
N ILE A 53 -7.51 9.79 -18.48
CA ILE A 53 -8.17 10.93 -17.82
C ILE A 53 -7.88 10.91 -16.31
N GLN A 54 -7.98 9.73 -15.70
CA GLN A 54 -7.72 9.53 -14.28
C GLN A 54 -6.26 9.82 -13.90
N HIS A 55 -5.30 9.32 -14.69
CA HIS A 55 -3.88 9.62 -14.48
C HIS A 55 -3.57 11.09 -14.71
N LEU A 56 -4.13 11.74 -15.73
CA LEU A 56 -3.93 13.18 -15.95
C LEU A 56 -4.47 14.01 -14.79
N LYS A 57 -5.62 13.64 -14.23
CA LYS A 57 -6.16 14.24 -13.01
C LYS A 57 -5.19 14.07 -11.83
N GLU A 58 -4.63 12.88 -11.65
CA GLU A 58 -3.67 12.61 -10.57
C GLU A 58 -2.34 13.34 -10.76
N HIS A 59 -1.77 13.34 -11.95
CA HIS A 59 -0.50 14.02 -12.23
C HIS A 59 -0.67 15.54 -12.17
N ILE A 60 -1.63 16.11 -12.91
CA ILE A 60 -1.77 17.56 -13.05
C ILE A 60 -2.40 18.19 -11.81
N LEU A 61 -3.52 17.64 -11.32
CA LEU A 61 -4.27 18.30 -10.23
C LEU A 61 -3.75 17.89 -8.85
N HIS A 62 -3.56 16.59 -8.61
CA HIS A 62 -3.07 16.12 -7.30
C HIS A 62 -1.57 16.31 -7.17
N GLY A 63 -0.80 15.93 -8.19
CA GLY A 63 0.66 16.05 -8.25
C GLY A 63 1.17 17.47 -8.52
N ASN A 64 0.28 18.38 -8.94
CA ASN A 64 0.64 19.73 -9.39
C ASN A 64 1.74 19.71 -10.47
N MET A 65 1.69 18.71 -11.35
CA MET A 65 2.71 18.50 -12.37
C MET A 65 2.53 19.43 -13.58
N THR A 66 3.65 19.82 -14.13
CA THR A 66 3.81 20.62 -15.34
C THR A 66 4.76 19.91 -16.31
N SER A 67 4.90 20.43 -17.53
CA SER A 67 5.89 19.92 -18.50
C SER A 67 7.34 20.08 -18.06
N ASN A 68 7.61 20.89 -17.04
CA ASN A 68 8.95 21.10 -16.49
C ASN A 68 9.34 20.03 -15.45
N ASP A 69 8.39 19.20 -15.04
CA ASP A 69 8.64 18.18 -14.03
C ASP A 69 9.44 16.99 -14.57
N ILE A 70 10.26 16.45 -13.69
CA ILE A 70 11.02 15.23 -13.91
C ILE A 70 10.59 14.22 -12.85
N LEU A 71 9.72 13.30 -13.26
CA LEU A 71 9.15 12.28 -12.39
C LEU A 71 9.99 11.01 -12.44
N MET A 72 10.37 10.52 -11.27
CA MET A 72 10.87 9.18 -11.08
C MET A 72 9.96 8.44 -10.12
N TYR A 73 9.53 7.23 -10.48
CA TYR A 73 8.95 6.30 -9.51
C TYR A 73 9.81 5.04 -9.46
N TYR A 74 10.32 4.69 -8.28
CA TYR A 74 11.00 3.42 -8.08
C TYR A 74 9.96 2.29 -8.08
N THR A 75 9.85 1.58 -9.20
CA THR A 75 8.84 0.54 -9.44
C THR A 75 9.37 -0.50 -10.41
N THR A 76 8.86 -1.73 -10.29
CA THR A 76 9.02 -2.76 -11.32
C THR A 76 7.99 -2.57 -12.42
N THR A 77 8.25 -3.12 -13.61
CA THR A 77 7.32 -3.10 -14.76
C THR A 77 6.06 -3.92 -14.52
N GLY A 78 6.09 -4.88 -13.59
CA GLY A 78 4.94 -5.70 -13.22
C GLY A 78 3.95 -5.02 -12.28
N TRP A 79 4.27 -3.84 -11.75
CA TRP A 79 3.39 -3.13 -10.83
C TRP A 79 2.64 -1.98 -11.50
N MET A 80 1.43 -1.69 -11.03
CA MET A 80 0.58 -0.63 -11.59
C MET A 80 1.24 0.76 -11.55
N MET A 81 2.15 1.00 -10.61
CA MET A 81 2.90 2.27 -10.52
C MET A 81 3.78 2.52 -11.74
N TRP A 82 4.24 1.48 -12.46
CA TRP A 82 4.94 1.67 -13.72
C TRP A 82 4.02 2.24 -14.81
N ASN A 83 2.78 1.74 -14.88
CA ASN A 83 1.77 2.23 -15.83
C ASN A 83 1.36 3.67 -15.49
N TRP A 84 1.22 3.97 -14.19
CA TRP A 84 0.99 5.31 -13.69
C TRP A 84 2.12 6.27 -14.05
N LEU A 85 3.38 5.87 -13.81
CA LEU A 85 4.60 6.61 -14.15
C LEU A 85 4.69 6.90 -15.65
N VAL A 86 4.51 5.90 -16.52
CA VAL A 86 4.59 6.07 -17.97
C VAL A 86 3.55 7.09 -18.48
N THR A 87 2.37 7.13 -17.86
CA THR A 87 1.31 8.07 -18.27
C THR A 87 1.65 9.52 -17.94
N ALA A 88 2.63 9.80 -17.07
CA ALA A 88 3.11 11.16 -16.83
C ALA A 88 3.65 11.84 -18.10
N LEU A 89 4.10 11.07 -19.10
CA LEU A 89 4.51 11.61 -20.41
C LEU A 89 3.38 12.40 -21.10
N ALA A 90 2.11 12.06 -20.83
CA ALA A 90 0.96 12.79 -21.36
C ALA A 90 0.81 14.22 -20.82
N THR A 91 1.52 14.56 -19.73
CA THR A 91 1.58 15.93 -19.18
C THR A 91 2.67 16.79 -19.85
N GLY A 92 3.52 16.18 -20.70
CA GLY A 92 4.73 16.80 -21.23
C GLY A 92 5.95 16.72 -20.29
N ALA A 93 5.79 16.18 -19.08
CA ALA A 93 6.88 15.94 -18.14
C ALA A 93 7.87 14.88 -18.64
N SER A 94 9.07 14.89 -18.08
CA SER A 94 10.07 13.84 -18.31
C SER A 94 9.94 12.71 -17.29
N VAL A 95 10.18 11.48 -17.72
CA VAL A 95 10.15 10.29 -16.87
C VAL A 95 11.55 9.67 -16.77
N VAL A 96 11.99 9.38 -15.55
CA VAL A 96 13.23 8.65 -15.28
C VAL A 96 12.92 7.18 -15.01
N LEU A 97 13.49 6.30 -15.83
CA LEU A 97 13.40 4.85 -15.64
C LEU A 97 14.69 4.32 -15.02
N TYR A 98 14.56 3.70 -13.86
CA TYR A 98 15.65 3.06 -13.13
C TYR A 98 15.48 1.55 -13.12
N ASP A 99 16.56 0.85 -13.46
CA ASP A 99 16.64 -0.61 -13.48
C ASP A 99 17.79 -1.00 -12.56
N GLY A 100 17.45 -1.50 -11.38
CA GLY A 100 18.40 -1.79 -10.32
C GLY A 100 17.78 -1.84 -8.92
N SER A 101 18.60 -2.25 -7.97
CA SER A 101 18.24 -2.21 -6.54
C SER A 101 18.40 -0.77 -6.02
N PRO A 102 17.48 -0.26 -5.18
CA PRO A 102 17.55 1.10 -4.68
C PRO A 102 18.57 1.21 -3.52
N LEU A 103 19.36 0.16 -3.30
CA LEU A 103 20.41 0.03 -2.28
C LEU A 103 21.78 -0.32 -2.86
N ILE A 104 21.88 -0.55 -4.17
CA ILE A 104 23.11 -0.98 -4.86
C ILE A 104 23.36 -0.03 -6.05
N PRO A 105 24.61 0.46 -6.25
CA PRO A 105 25.85 0.12 -5.52
C PRO A 105 25.92 0.73 -4.12
N SER A 106 25.03 1.65 -3.78
CA SER A 106 24.94 2.32 -2.48
C SER A 106 23.48 2.64 -2.15
N PRO A 107 23.10 2.71 -0.86
CA PRO A 107 21.82 3.24 -0.41
C PRO A 107 21.53 4.69 -0.88
N ASN A 108 22.54 5.41 -1.39
CA ASN A 108 22.39 6.76 -1.94
C ASN A 108 21.97 6.80 -3.41
N VAL A 109 21.90 5.67 -4.12
CA VAL A 109 21.77 5.66 -5.59
C VAL A 109 20.59 6.47 -6.12
N LEU A 110 19.44 6.49 -5.42
CA LEU A 110 18.28 7.27 -5.84
C LEU A 110 18.45 8.78 -5.56
N TRP A 111 19.20 9.14 -4.52
CA TRP A 111 19.55 10.53 -4.20
C TRP A 111 20.60 11.06 -5.18
N ASP A 112 21.60 10.25 -5.52
CA ASP A 112 22.60 10.55 -6.56
C ASP A 112 21.91 10.84 -7.90
N LEU A 113 20.91 10.02 -8.26
CA LEU A 113 20.09 10.22 -9.45
C LEU A 113 19.24 11.49 -9.37
N THR A 114 18.70 11.79 -8.19
CA THR A 114 17.87 12.97 -7.97
C THR A 114 18.65 14.25 -8.28
N ASP A 115 19.84 14.39 -7.73
CA ASP A 115 20.69 15.55 -7.98
C ASP A 115 21.23 15.58 -9.41
N ARG A 116 21.69 14.42 -9.93
CA ARG A 116 22.30 14.35 -11.26
C ARG A 116 21.31 14.66 -12.38
N LEU A 117 20.06 14.22 -12.23
CA LEU A 117 19.03 14.34 -13.27
C LEU A 117 18.03 15.47 -13.01
N GLY A 118 18.13 16.15 -11.88
CA GLY A 118 17.20 17.20 -11.49
C GLY A 118 15.78 16.68 -11.24
N ILE A 119 15.64 15.49 -10.65
CA ILE A 119 14.33 14.89 -10.35
C ILE A 119 13.53 15.86 -9.45
N THR A 120 12.30 16.14 -9.83
CA THR A 120 11.40 17.06 -9.09
C THR A 120 10.41 16.30 -8.22
N ILE A 121 10.01 15.11 -8.66
CA ILE A 121 9.10 14.21 -7.95
C ILE A 121 9.71 12.81 -7.87
N LEU A 122 9.92 12.32 -6.64
CA LEU A 122 10.45 10.98 -6.37
C LEU A 122 9.39 10.11 -5.69
N GLY A 123 8.88 9.11 -6.41
CA GLY A 123 8.02 8.07 -5.89
C GLY A 123 8.78 6.82 -5.45
N THR A 124 8.39 6.24 -4.33
CA THR A 124 9.02 5.05 -3.75
C THR A 124 8.04 4.26 -2.87
N GLY A 125 8.51 3.18 -2.25
CA GLY A 125 7.77 2.44 -1.23
C GLY A 125 8.07 2.95 0.18
N ALA A 126 7.07 2.92 1.07
CA ALA A 126 7.28 3.33 2.47
C ALA A 126 8.34 2.48 3.18
N LYS A 127 8.48 1.19 2.82
CA LYS A 127 9.54 0.32 3.36
C LYS A 127 10.95 0.80 3.02
N TRP A 128 11.16 1.40 1.85
CA TRP A 128 12.48 1.92 1.48
C TRP A 128 12.87 3.10 2.38
N LEU A 129 11.94 4.03 2.64
CA LEU A 129 12.17 5.13 3.59
C LEU A 129 12.53 4.62 4.98
N ALA A 130 11.82 3.60 5.48
CA ALA A 130 12.13 2.96 6.76
C ALA A 130 13.55 2.33 6.77
N VAL A 131 13.98 1.68 5.69
CA VAL A 131 15.34 1.12 5.59
C VAL A 131 16.41 2.22 5.60
N LEU A 132 16.16 3.37 4.97
CA LEU A 132 17.09 4.50 5.02
C LEU A 132 17.18 5.10 6.44
N GLU A 133 16.04 5.20 7.12
CA GLU A 133 15.93 5.61 8.51
C GLU A 133 16.71 4.67 9.45
N GLU A 134 16.50 3.36 9.34
CA GLU A 134 17.21 2.32 10.10
C GLU A 134 18.74 2.40 9.89
N LYS A 135 19.18 2.75 8.68
CA LYS A 135 20.59 2.95 8.34
C LYS A 135 21.13 4.33 8.72
N ASN A 136 20.31 5.18 9.34
CA ASN A 136 20.63 6.55 9.72
C ASN A 136 21.18 7.39 8.55
N LEU A 137 20.63 7.19 7.34
CA LEU A 137 21.01 7.99 6.19
C LEU A 137 20.47 9.40 6.33
N LYS A 138 21.29 10.39 5.97
CA LYS A 138 20.91 11.81 6.01
C LYS A 138 21.19 12.47 4.65
N PRO A 139 20.31 12.27 3.66
CA PRO A 139 20.47 12.88 2.34
C PRO A 139 20.65 14.40 2.39
N CYS A 140 20.04 15.11 3.35
CA CYS A 140 20.22 16.55 3.49
C CYS A 140 21.67 17.00 3.79
N GLU A 141 22.52 16.12 4.32
CA GLU A 141 23.92 16.40 4.61
C GLU A 141 24.86 16.02 3.44
N THR A 142 24.36 15.25 2.47
CA THR A 142 25.18 14.63 1.41
C THR A 142 24.76 15.03 -0.01
N HIS A 143 23.53 15.52 -0.18
CA HIS A 143 22.91 15.85 -1.46
C HIS A 143 22.27 17.24 -1.40
N ASN A 144 22.13 17.88 -2.55
CA ASN A 144 21.55 19.21 -2.68
C ASN A 144 20.01 19.16 -2.65
N LEU A 145 19.42 18.19 -3.36
CA LEU A 145 17.98 17.94 -3.45
C LEU A 145 17.16 19.20 -3.79
N GLN A 146 17.76 20.18 -4.49
CA GLN A 146 17.15 21.49 -4.73
C GLN A 146 15.92 21.40 -5.62
N THR A 147 15.95 20.52 -6.63
CA THR A 147 14.85 20.32 -7.58
C THR A 147 13.68 19.55 -6.97
N LEU A 148 13.96 18.69 -5.98
CA LEU A 148 12.98 17.79 -5.40
C LEU A 148 11.96 18.56 -4.55
N HIS A 149 10.71 18.62 -5.01
CA HIS A 149 9.62 19.25 -4.25
C HIS A 149 8.56 18.27 -3.76
N THR A 150 8.52 17.04 -4.29
CA THR A 150 7.55 16.02 -3.84
C THR A 150 8.22 14.66 -3.68
N ILE A 151 7.95 13.99 -2.56
CA ILE A 151 8.23 12.57 -2.34
C ILE A 151 6.88 11.84 -2.23
N LEU A 152 6.67 10.82 -3.05
CA LEU A 152 5.48 9.96 -3.00
C LEU A 152 5.83 8.61 -2.37
N SER A 153 4.94 8.10 -1.52
CA SER A 153 5.06 6.76 -0.93
C SER A 153 3.79 5.95 -1.16
N THR A 154 3.95 4.67 -1.52
CA THR A 154 2.81 3.73 -1.64
C THR A 154 3.21 2.28 -1.35
N GLY A 155 2.27 1.36 -1.52
CA GLY A 155 2.43 -0.08 -1.28
C GLY A 155 2.14 -0.48 0.16
N SER A 156 2.83 0.13 1.13
CA SER A 156 2.59 -0.05 2.57
C SER A 156 2.27 1.28 3.25
N LEU A 157 1.66 1.19 4.44
CA LEU A 157 1.43 2.34 5.30
C LEU A 157 2.73 3.05 5.63
N LEU A 158 2.75 4.37 5.43
CA LEU A 158 3.87 5.18 5.86
C LEU A 158 3.73 5.46 7.37
N LYS A 159 4.69 4.96 8.14
CA LYS A 159 4.73 5.10 9.59
C LYS A 159 4.83 6.58 9.99
N SER A 160 4.17 6.96 11.09
CA SER A 160 4.23 8.33 11.62
C SER A 160 5.65 8.82 11.87
N GLN A 161 6.54 7.94 12.35
CA GLN A 161 7.95 8.23 12.57
C GLN A 161 8.70 8.56 11.27
N SER A 162 8.40 7.83 10.19
CA SER A 162 9.07 8.05 8.90
C SER A 162 8.73 9.40 8.26
N TYR A 163 7.60 10.04 8.64
CA TYR A 163 7.35 11.45 8.28
C TYR A 163 8.40 12.37 8.93
N GLU A 164 8.71 12.16 10.21
CA GLU A 164 9.71 12.97 10.92
C GLU A 164 11.10 12.78 10.32
N TYR A 165 11.45 11.54 10.00
CA TYR A 165 12.69 11.21 9.31
C TYR A 165 12.82 12.00 7.99
N VAL A 166 11.80 12.00 7.13
CA VAL A 166 11.85 12.73 5.86
C VAL A 166 12.07 14.22 6.08
N TYR A 167 11.27 14.86 6.94
CA TYR A 167 11.37 16.31 7.13
C TYR A 167 12.66 16.73 7.83
N LYS A 168 13.24 15.89 8.69
CA LYS A 168 14.45 16.20 9.46
C LYS A 168 15.74 15.83 8.73
N HIS A 169 15.76 14.71 8.00
CA HIS A 169 16.98 14.09 7.48
C HIS A 169 17.04 14.01 5.95
N ILE A 170 15.92 14.22 5.24
CA ILE A 170 15.88 14.25 3.78
C ILE A 170 15.68 15.69 3.28
N LYS A 171 14.50 16.28 3.53
CA LYS A 171 14.19 17.65 3.08
C LYS A 171 13.00 18.20 3.85
N SER A 172 13.15 19.37 4.46
CA SER A 172 12.14 19.97 5.34
C SER A 172 10.98 20.65 4.60
N ASN A 173 11.19 21.04 3.34
CA ASN A 173 10.22 21.77 2.52
C ASN A 173 9.70 20.97 1.32
N VAL A 174 9.66 19.64 1.44
CA VAL A 174 9.09 18.73 0.43
C VAL A 174 7.63 18.44 0.75
N LEU A 175 6.79 18.20 -0.25
CA LEU A 175 5.52 17.53 -0.02
C LEU A 175 5.78 16.03 0.13
N LEU A 176 5.49 15.47 1.30
CA LEU A 176 5.50 14.01 1.52
C LEU A 176 4.08 13.47 1.36
N GLY A 177 3.80 12.91 0.18
CA GLY A 177 2.50 12.38 -0.20
C GLY A 177 2.43 10.87 -0.03
N SER A 178 1.58 10.38 0.87
CA SER A 178 1.17 8.98 0.82
C SER A 178 0.03 8.83 -0.18
N ILE A 179 0.14 7.87 -1.10
CA ILE A 179 -0.90 7.57 -2.10
C ILE A 179 -1.40 6.15 -1.92
N SER A 180 -2.72 5.96 -2.05
CA SER A 180 -3.34 4.66 -1.98
C SER A 180 -4.24 4.42 -3.18
N GLY A 181 -3.91 3.33 -3.86
CA GLY A 181 -4.50 2.89 -5.10
C GLY A 181 -4.30 1.40 -5.28
N GLY A 182 -4.79 0.89 -6.40
CA GLY A 182 -4.79 -0.54 -6.67
C GLY A 182 -4.64 -0.82 -8.15
N THR A 183 -4.14 -2.01 -8.45
CA THR A 183 -4.10 -2.52 -9.82
C THR A 183 -5.51 -2.61 -10.41
N ASP A 184 -6.52 -2.80 -9.57
CA ASP A 184 -7.93 -2.87 -9.91
C ASP A 184 -8.40 -1.65 -10.71
N ILE A 185 -7.89 -0.45 -10.41
CA ILE A 185 -8.31 0.80 -11.07
C ILE A 185 -7.17 1.50 -11.82
N ILE A 186 -5.95 0.96 -11.75
CA ILE A 186 -4.70 1.59 -12.20
C ILE A 186 -4.69 3.08 -11.85
N SER A 187 -4.90 3.39 -10.58
CA SER A 187 -5.11 4.76 -10.12
C SER A 187 -5.17 4.76 -8.59
N CYS A 188 -5.21 5.95 -8.00
CA CYS A 188 -5.39 6.16 -6.58
C CYS A 188 -6.82 6.60 -6.22
N PHE A 189 -7.39 5.99 -5.18
CA PHE A 189 -8.62 6.47 -4.53
C PHE A 189 -8.36 7.74 -3.71
N MET A 190 -7.16 7.87 -3.17
CA MET A 190 -6.74 8.95 -2.29
C MET A 190 -5.23 9.16 -2.41
N GLY A 191 -4.78 10.37 -2.15
CA GLY A 191 -3.38 10.72 -2.28
C GLY A 191 -3.04 12.10 -1.78
N GLN A 192 -1.96 12.64 -2.34
CA GLN A 192 -1.49 13.98 -2.04
C GLN A 192 -2.45 15.06 -2.53
N ASN A 193 -2.38 16.19 -1.85
CA ASN A 193 -3.03 17.42 -2.28
C ASN A 193 -2.18 18.61 -1.85
N VAL A 194 -1.72 19.38 -2.84
CA VAL A 194 -0.81 20.53 -2.63
C VAL A 194 -1.45 21.71 -1.89
N THR A 195 -2.78 21.71 -1.75
CA THR A 195 -3.55 22.84 -1.19
C THR A 195 -3.91 22.66 0.29
N ILE A 196 -3.62 21.49 0.88
CA ILE A 196 -3.95 21.19 2.27
C ILE A 196 -2.73 20.67 3.04
N PRO A 197 -2.71 20.76 4.38
CA PRO A 197 -1.59 20.29 5.18
C PRO A 197 -1.36 18.78 5.07
N VAL A 198 -0.13 18.34 5.37
CA VAL A 198 0.20 16.93 5.59
C VAL A 198 0.07 16.63 7.08
N TYR A 199 -0.75 15.63 7.43
CA TYR A 199 -0.88 15.11 8.79
C TYR A 199 -0.20 13.73 8.86
N LYS A 200 0.65 13.52 9.86
CA LYS A 200 1.39 12.25 10.02
C LYS A 200 0.39 11.10 10.18
N GLY A 201 0.61 10.03 9.42
CA GLY A 201 -0.26 8.84 9.44
C GLY A 201 -1.57 8.96 8.64
N GLU A 202 -1.83 10.11 8.02
CA GLU A 202 -3.02 10.32 7.16
C GLU A 202 -2.63 10.45 5.69
N ILE A 203 -3.40 9.83 4.81
CA ILE A 203 -3.43 10.20 3.39
C ILE A 203 -4.27 11.48 3.28
N GLN A 204 -3.72 12.52 2.64
CA GLN A 204 -4.26 13.88 2.75
C GLN A 204 -5.69 14.03 2.25
N ALA A 205 -5.99 13.51 1.05
CA ALA A 205 -7.28 13.73 0.43
C ALA A 205 -7.75 12.52 -0.37
N ARG A 206 -9.08 12.35 -0.40
CA ARG A 206 -9.77 11.58 -1.43
C ARG A 206 -9.53 12.25 -2.77
N ASN A 207 -9.19 11.47 -3.80
CA ASN A 207 -8.90 12.02 -5.10
C ASN A 207 -10.17 12.62 -5.75
N LEU A 208 -10.01 13.66 -6.55
CA LEU A 208 -11.13 14.32 -7.23
C LEU A 208 -11.93 13.30 -8.06
N GLY A 209 -13.25 13.38 -8.00
CA GLY A 209 -14.14 12.43 -8.68
C GLY A 209 -14.19 11.02 -8.07
N MET A 210 -13.43 10.74 -7.01
CA MET A 210 -13.51 9.49 -6.26
C MET A 210 -14.46 9.68 -5.09
N ALA A 211 -15.70 9.19 -5.23
CA ALA A 211 -16.73 9.26 -4.19
C ALA A 211 -16.46 8.26 -3.04
N VAL A 212 -15.32 8.44 -2.38
CA VAL A 212 -14.80 7.54 -1.35
C VAL A 212 -15.45 7.84 0.00
N GLU A 213 -15.93 6.78 0.64
CA GLU A 213 -16.54 6.79 1.97
C GLU A 213 -16.01 5.60 2.79
N ALA A 214 -16.12 5.70 4.12
CA ALA A 214 -15.95 4.57 5.03
C ALA A 214 -17.34 4.11 5.48
N TRP A 215 -17.69 2.85 5.24
CA TRP A 215 -19.01 2.29 5.60
C TRP A 215 -18.91 1.29 6.75
N ASN A 216 -19.83 1.36 7.69
CA ASN A 216 -19.96 0.36 8.75
C ASN A 216 -20.62 -0.94 8.23
N ASP A 217 -20.78 -1.93 9.10
CA ASP A 217 -21.34 -3.24 8.73
C ASP A 217 -22.84 -3.16 8.34
N GLU A 218 -23.57 -2.11 8.75
CA GLU A 218 -24.94 -1.84 8.27
C GLU A 218 -24.99 -1.13 6.90
N GLY A 219 -23.84 -0.87 6.27
CA GLY A 219 -23.76 -0.18 4.97
C GLY A 219 -24.08 1.31 5.05
N LYS A 220 -23.75 1.96 6.18
CA LYS A 220 -23.92 3.40 6.38
C LYS A 220 -22.57 4.11 6.43
N PRO A 221 -22.46 5.34 5.87
CA PRO A 221 -21.24 6.13 5.96
C PRO A 221 -20.95 6.55 7.40
N VAL A 222 -19.69 6.42 7.81
CA VAL A 222 -19.20 6.80 9.13
C VAL A 222 -17.99 7.73 9.03
N TRP A 223 -17.81 8.57 10.05
CA TRP A 223 -16.69 9.51 10.19
C TRP A 223 -16.09 9.38 11.59
N GLY A 224 -14.77 9.38 11.70
CA GLY A 224 -14.09 9.15 12.99
C GLY A 224 -14.16 7.70 13.50
N GLU A 225 -14.83 6.83 12.76
CA GLU A 225 -14.95 5.40 13.03
C GLU A 225 -14.32 4.60 11.88
N SER A 226 -13.94 3.36 12.18
CA SER A 226 -13.36 2.45 11.22
C SER A 226 -14.47 1.83 10.35
N GLY A 227 -14.22 1.72 9.05
CA GLY A 227 -15.21 1.24 8.08
C GLY A 227 -14.59 0.72 6.80
N GLU A 228 -15.39 0.00 6.02
CA GLU A 228 -15.03 -0.46 4.68
C GLU A 228 -14.84 0.72 3.73
N LEU A 229 -13.70 0.77 3.05
CA LEU A 229 -13.46 1.71 1.98
C LEU A 229 -14.36 1.35 0.80
N VAL A 230 -15.31 2.23 0.53
CA VAL A 230 -16.22 2.12 -0.61
C VAL A 230 -16.07 3.29 -1.57
N CYS A 231 -16.38 3.07 -2.84
CA CYS A 231 -16.60 4.12 -3.83
C CYS A 231 -18.06 4.08 -4.28
N THR A 232 -18.84 5.10 -3.90
CA THR A 232 -20.31 5.10 -4.04
C THR A 232 -20.79 5.52 -5.44
N LYS A 233 -19.86 5.95 -6.30
CA LYS A 233 -20.13 6.34 -7.69
C LYS A 233 -19.15 5.65 -8.64
N PRO A 234 -19.59 5.34 -9.89
CA PRO A 234 -18.68 4.86 -10.93
C PRO A 234 -17.56 5.86 -11.21
N ILE A 235 -16.38 5.32 -11.53
CA ILE A 235 -15.18 6.10 -11.84
C ILE A 235 -14.71 5.79 -13.26
N PRO A 236 -14.09 6.74 -13.99
CA PRO A 236 -13.71 6.51 -15.39
C PRO A 236 -12.75 5.34 -15.61
N CYS A 237 -11.85 5.08 -14.65
CA CYS A 237 -10.85 4.02 -14.71
C CYS A 237 -11.34 2.67 -14.14
N GLN A 238 -12.63 2.56 -13.83
CA GLN A 238 -13.18 1.32 -13.30
C GLN A 238 -13.07 0.20 -14.35
N PRO A 239 -12.71 -1.04 -13.95
CA PRO A 239 -12.76 -2.19 -14.82
C PRO A 239 -14.11 -2.34 -15.49
N THR A 240 -14.12 -2.63 -16.79
CA THR A 240 -15.36 -3.01 -17.46
C THR A 240 -15.77 -4.44 -17.12
N HIS A 241 -14.79 -5.34 -17.05
CA HIS A 241 -14.95 -6.75 -16.70
C HIS A 241 -13.58 -7.38 -16.40
N PHE A 242 -13.60 -8.59 -15.86
CA PHE A 242 -12.43 -9.46 -15.80
C PHE A 242 -12.36 -10.34 -17.05
N TRP A 243 -11.15 -10.58 -17.55
CA TRP A 243 -10.92 -11.58 -18.58
C TRP A 243 -11.27 -12.97 -18.07
N ASN A 244 -11.80 -13.81 -18.97
CA ASN A 244 -12.27 -15.15 -18.63
C ASN A 244 -13.31 -15.17 -17.47
N ASP A 245 -14.19 -14.17 -17.49
CA ASP A 245 -15.36 -14.02 -16.62
C ASP A 245 -16.57 -13.62 -17.47
N GLU A 246 -16.99 -14.50 -18.40
CA GLU A 246 -18.03 -14.24 -19.40
C GLU A 246 -19.33 -13.67 -18.81
N ASN A 247 -19.70 -14.17 -17.63
CA ASN A 247 -20.91 -13.73 -16.93
C ASN A 247 -20.67 -12.53 -16.00
N GLY A 248 -19.42 -12.11 -15.77
CA GLY A 248 -19.06 -11.04 -14.83
C GLY A 248 -19.22 -11.42 -13.35
N ASN A 249 -19.28 -12.72 -13.04
CA ASN A 249 -19.55 -13.21 -11.69
C ASN A 249 -18.35 -13.00 -10.77
N LYS A 250 -17.12 -13.21 -11.26
CA LYS A 250 -15.91 -12.96 -10.46
C LYS A 250 -15.79 -11.48 -10.15
N TYR A 251 -16.00 -10.62 -11.14
CA TYR A 251 -15.95 -9.17 -10.98
C TYR A 251 -17.00 -8.65 -9.99
N ARG A 252 -18.28 -9.06 -10.15
CA ARG A 252 -19.34 -8.70 -9.20
C ARG A 252 -19.10 -9.24 -7.80
N LYS A 253 -18.63 -10.48 -7.69
CA LYS A 253 -18.30 -11.09 -6.40
C LYS A 253 -17.18 -10.32 -5.70
N ALA A 254 -16.16 -9.88 -6.43
CA ALA A 254 -15.00 -9.19 -5.88
C ALA A 254 -15.37 -7.83 -5.25
N TYR A 255 -16.19 -7.01 -5.90
CA TYR A 255 -16.38 -5.61 -5.47
C TYR A 255 -17.82 -5.21 -5.14
N PHE A 256 -18.83 -5.97 -5.56
CA PHE A 256 -20.25 -5.56 -5.44
C PHE A 256 -21.09 -6.53 -4.60
N SER A 257 -20.49 -7.58 -4.04
CA SER A 257 -21.20 -8.58 -3.24
C SER A 257 -21.53 -8.10 -1.83
N LYS A 258 -20.65 -7.27 -1.24
CA LYS A 258 -20.81 -6.79 0.13
C LYS A 258 -21.89 -5.72 0.26
N PHE A 259 -21.88 -4.75 -0.65
CA PHE A 259 -22.84 -3.66 -0.70
C PHE A 259 -23.45 -3.59 -2.10
N PRO A 260 -24.73 -3.96 -2.28
CA PRO A 260 -25.36 -3.97 -3.60
C PRO A 260 -25.23 -2.63 -4.33
N GLY A 261 -24.63 -2.67 -5.52
CA GLY A 261 -24.45 -1.48 -6.37
C GLY A 261 -23.34 -0.52 -5.95
N VAL A 262 -22.58 -0.83 -4.90
CA VAL A 262 -21.47 -0.01 -4.39
C VAL A 262 -20.17 -0.79 -4.47
N TRP A 263 -19.12 -0.14 -4.96
CA TRP A 263 -17.79 -0.75 -5.02
C TRP A 263 -17.20 -0.80 -3.60
N ALA A 264 -17.03 -1.99 -3.05
CA ALA A 264 -16.23 -2.24 -1.85
C ALA A 264 -14.82 -2.66 -2.26
N HIS A 265 -13.80 -1.88 -1.88
CA HIS A 265 -12.44 -2.12 -2.35
C HIS A 265 -11.73 -3.28 -1.62
N GLY A 266 -12.25 -3.68 -0.46
CA GLY A 266 -11.64 -4.69 0.39
C GLY A 266 -10.49 -4.14 1.24
N ASP A 267 -10.44 -2.82 1.43
CA ASP A 267 -9.61 -2.17 2.44
C ASP A 267 -10.49 -1.57 3.53
N TYR A 268 -9.94 -1.53 4.74
CA TYR A 268 -10.56 -0.90 5.90
C TYR A 268 -9.88 0.44 6.15
N CYS A 269 -10.65 1.48 6.47
CA CYS A 269 -10.12 2.82 6.65
C CYS A 269 -10.93 3.61 7.68
N LYS A 270 -10.36 4.73 8.12
CA LYS A 270 -11.03 5.72 8.97
C LYS A 270 -10.81 7.10 8.38
N ILE A 271 -11.90 7.86 8.24
CA ILE A 271 -11.84 9.24 7.75
C ILE A 271 -11.88 10.17 8.95
N ASN A 272 -10.87 11.04 9.08
CA ASN A 272 -10.80 12.00 10.16
C ASN A 272 -11.83 13.13 9.97
N PRO A 273 -12.75 13.36 10.93
CA PRO A 273 -13.81 14.36 10.79
C PRO A 273 -13.32 15.81 10.81
N LYS A 274 -12.10 16.07 11.28
CA LYS A 274 -11.52 17.42 11.35
C LYS A 274 -10.68 17.74 10.12
N THR A 275 -9.81 16.83 9.71
CA THR A 275 -8.86 17.05 8.61
C THR A 275 -9.40 16.56 7.26
N GLY A 276 -10.34 15.61 7.27
CA GLY A 276 -10.77 14.89 6.06
C GLY A 276 -9.75 13.87 5.55
N GLY A 277 -8.60 13.74 6.22
CA GLY A 277 -7.56 12.77 5.90
C GLY A 277 -8.02 11.34 6.18
N ILE A 278 -7.39 10.39 5.51
CA ILE A 278 -7.75 8.98 5.55
C ILE A 278 -6.63 8.18 6.19
N VAL A 279 -6.95 7.48 7.26
CA VAL A 279 -6.08 6.49 7.89
C VAL A 279 -6.44 5.14 7.32
N MET A 280 -5.54 4.54 6.55
CA MET A 280 -5.74 3.18 6.05
C MET A 280 -5.47 2.19 7.19
N LEU A 281 -6.40 1.27 7.40
CA LEU A 281 -6.38 0.37 8.55
C LEU A 281 -5.92 -1.06 8.20
N GLY A 282 -5.76 -1.36 6.91
CA GLY A 282 -5.35 -2.65 6.39
C GLY A 282 -6.38 -3.24 5.45
N ARG A 283 -6.25 -4.53 5.15
CA ARG A 283 -7.21 -5.27 4.34
C ARG A 283 -8.46 -5.61 5.14
N SER A 284 -9.62 -5.55 4.50
CA SER A 284 -10.90 -5.89 5.10
C SER A 284 -11.02 -7.35 5.54
N ASP A 285 -10.32 -8.26 4.85
CA ASP A 285 -10.24 -9.69 5.20
C ASP A 285 -9.24 -9.98 6.34
N GLY A 286 -8.39 -9.01 6.65
CA GLY A 286 -7.44 -9.01 7.78
C GLY A 286 -7.91 -8.18 8.98
N THR A 287 -9.13 -7.63 8.97
CA THR A 287 -9.67 -6.94 10.15
C THR A 287 -9.91 -7.93 11.29
N LEU A 288 -9.75 -7.43 12.51
CA LEU A 288 -9.97 -8.16 13.75
C LEU A 288 -11.34 -7.77 14.28
N ASN A 289 -12.11 -8.74 14.78
CA ASN A 289 -13.44 -8.54 15.35
C ASN A 289 -13.66 -9.29 16.68
N PRO A 290 -12.79 -9.12 17.70
CA PRO A 290 -13.02 -9.72 19.00
C PRO A 290 -14.27 -9.12 19.66
N ASN A 291 -15.17 -9.98 20.14
CA ASN A 291 -16.37 -9.58 20.89
C ASN A 291 -17.26 -8.53 20.17
N GLY A 292 -17.30 -8.59 18.83
CA GLY A 292 -18.16 -7.72 18.01
C GLY A 292 -17.64 -6.30 17.81
N VAL A 293 -16.37 -6.00 18.13
CA VAL A 293 -15.72 -4.75 17.73
C VAL A 293 -14.72 -4.99 16.62
N ARG A 294 -15.05 -4.48 15.44
CA ARG A 294 -14.23 -4.58 14.26
C ARG A 294 -13.22 -3.43 14.18
N PHE A 295 -11.94 -3.76 14.03
CA PHE A 295 -10.84 -2.80 13.88
C PHE A 295 -9.73 -3.37 12.98
N GLY A 296 -8.85 -2.49 12.48
CA GLY A 296 -7.74 -2.91 11.64
C GLY A 296 -6.49 -3.27 12.44
N SER A 297 -5.71 -4.25 11.99
CA SER A 297 -4.45 -4.66 12.62
C SER A 297 -3.44 -3.51 12.74
N SER A 298 -3.48 -2.54 11.80
CA SER A 298 -2.62 -1.36 11.83
C SER A 298 -2.85 -0.41 13.01
N GLU A 299 -4.05 -0.40 13.61
CA GLU A 299 -4.31 0.40 14.81
C GLU A 299 -3.43 -0.09 15.97
N ILE A 300 -3.24 -1.41 16.07
CA ILE A 300 -2.31 -2.02 17.02
C ILE A 300 -0.86 -1.77 16.58
N TYR A 301 -0.53 -1.96 15.30
CA TYR A 301 0.85 -1.77 14.81
C TYR A 301 1.38 -0.37 15.10
N ASN A 302 0.58 0.68 14.87
CA ASN A 302 0.99 2.07 15.10
C ASN A 302 1.41 2.35 16.56
N ILE A 303 0.85 1.60 17.52
CA ILE A 303 1.18 1.73 18.94
C ILE A 303 2.41 0.88 19.28
N VAL A 304 2.41 -0.37 18.81
CA VAL A 304 3.48 -1.34 19.08
C VAL A 304 4.80 -0.90 18.45
N GLU A 305 4.77 -0.25 17.29
CA GLU A 305 5.96 0.23 16.58
C GLU A 305 6.67 1.40 17.29
N ALA A 306 6.05 2.03 18.29
CA ALA A 306 6.70 3.05 19.10
C ALA A 306 7.63 2.48 20.19
N PHE A 307 7.62 1.16 20.40
CA PHE A 307 8.46 0.47 21.37
C PHE A 307 9.80 0.07 20.73
N GLU A 308 10.91 0.61 21.25
CA GLU A 308 12.26 0.33 20.75
C GLU A 308 12.63 -1.15 20.85
N GLU A 309 12.02 -1.88 21.79
CA GLU A 309 12.24 -3.30 21.99
C GLU A 309 11.64 -4.16 20.86
N VAL A 310 10.73 -3.60 20.05
CA VAL A 310 10.00 -4.33 19.00
C VAL A 310 10.51 -3.91 17.62
N SER A 311 11.10 -4.85 16.88
CA SER A 311 11.54 -4.60 15.49
C SER A 311 10.40 -4.71 14.48
N ASP A 312 9.44 -5.60 14.72
CA ASP A 312 8.30 -5.85 13.85
C ASP A 312 7.20 -6.58 14.62
N SER A 313 5.98 -6.58 14.08
CA SER A 313 4.83 -7.22 14.72
C SER A 313 3.81 -7.71 13.71
N LEU A 314 3.05 -8.75 14.06
CA LEU A 314 1.94 -9.25 13.25
C LEU A 314 0.75 -9.58 14.14
N CYS A 315 -0.42 -9.07 13.78
CA CYS A 315 -1.64 -9.26 14.53
C CYS A 315 -2.61 -10.09 13.69
N VAL A 316 -3.09 -11.19 14.26
CA VAL A 316 -3.95 -12.15 13.54
C VAL A 316 -5.09 -12.62 14.42
N PRO A 317 -6.26 -12.90 13.83
CA PRO A 317 -7.36 -13.50 14.56
C PRO A 317 -7.16 -15.01 14.70
N GLN A 318 -7.56 -15.55 15.84
CA GLN A 318 -7.75 -16.98 16.05
C GLN A 318 -9.21 -17.25 16.39
N TYR A 319 -9.77 -18.33 15.84
CA TYR A 319 -11.15 -18.73 16.08
C TYR A 319 -11.21 -20.03 16.85
N ASN A 320 -12.12 -20.13 17.82
CA ASN A 320 -12.45 -21.40 18.45
C ASN A 320 -13.54 -22.15 17.65
N LYS A 321 -13.94 -23.33 18.13
CA LYS A 321 -14.96 -24.17 17.48
C LYS A 321 -16.35 -23.52 17.43
N ASP A 322 -16.65 -22.64 18.38
CA ASP A 322 -17.92 -21.91 18.48
C ASP A 322 -17.92 -20.64 17.62
N GLY A 323 -16.81 -20.33 16.95
CA GLY A 323 -16.66 -19.15 16.09
C GLY A 323 -16.30 -17.87 16.85
N GLU A 324 -15.99 -17.96 18.15
CA GLU A 324 -15.46 -16.85 18.92
C GLU A 324 -14.07 -16.48 18.43
N GLU A 325 -13.84 -15.17 18.27
CA GLU A 325 -12.57 -14.64 17.81
C GLU A 325 -11.77 -14.07 18.98
N ARG A 326 -10.50 -14.48 19.10
CA ARG A 326 -9.50 -13.78 19.91
C ARG A 326 -8.38 -13.22 19.04
N VAL A 327 -7.77 -12.14 19.52
CA VAL A 327 -6.67 -11.47 18.82
C VAL A 327 -5.33 -11.93 19.38
N ILE A 328 -4.42 -12.34 18.50
CA ILE A 328 -3.04 -12.71 18.83
C ILE A 328 -2.10 -11.67 18.24
N LEU A 329 -1.18 -11.16 19.04
CA LEU A 329 -0.11 -10.26 18.60
C LEU A 329 1.24 -10.95 18.72
N PHE A 330 1.90 -11.14 17.59
CA PHE A 330 3.27 -11.64 17.53
C PHE A 330 4.24 -10.48 17.48
N LEU A 331 5.29 -10.54 18.31
CA LEU A 331 6.37 -9.56 18.38
C LEU A 331 7.68 -10.19 17.91
N LYS A 332 8.33 -9.52 16.96
CA LYS A 332 9.72 -9.80 16.61
C LYS A 332 10.61 -8.80 17.35
N MET A 333 11.39 -9.29 18.30
CA MET A 333 12.25 -8.46 19.13
C MET A 333 13.36 -7.77 18.33
N ALA A 334 13.68 -6.54 18.71
CA ALA A 334 14.87 -5.84 18.25
C ALA A 334 16.15 -6.52 18.76
N LEU A 335 17.27 -6.26 18.07
CA LEU A 335 18.55 -6.85 18.45
C LEU A 335 18.92 -6.44 19.89
N ASN A 336 19.33 -7.41 20.71
CA ASN A 336 19.67 -7.23 22.13
C ASN A 336 18.49 -6.88 23.06
N HIS A 337 17.25 -6.95 22.58
CA HIS A 337 16.07 -6.86 23.44
C HIS A 337 15.47 -8.24 23.67
N ALA A 338 14.99 -8.48 24.90
CA ALA A 338 14.36 -9.73 25.29
C ALA A 338 12.85 -9.56 25.42
N PHE A 339 12.10 -10.58 24.98
CA PHE A 339 10.67 -10.66 25.26
C PHE A 339 10.45 -10.85 26.76
N SER A 340 9.56 -10.08 27.37
CA SER A 340 9.31 -10.10 28.82
C SER A 340 7.85 -9.79 29.16
N GLU A 341 7.40 -10.25 30.33
CA GLU A 341 6.06 -9.95 30.85
C GLU A 341 5.84 -8.45 31.09
N ASP A 342 6.89 -7.72 31.47
CA ASP A 342 6.84 -6.27 31.62
C ASP A 342 6.55 -5.56 30.29
N LEU A 343 7.23 -5.97 29.21
CA LEU A 343 6.97 -5.46 27.86
C LEU A 343 5.54 -5.77 27.41
N VAL A 344 5.07 -7.00 27.64
CA VAL A 344 3.69 -7.40 27.33
C VAL A 344 2.69 -6.48 28.04
N LYS A 345 2.88 -6.23 29.33
CA LYS A 345 2.00 -5.36 30.12
C LYS A 345 2.02 -3.92 29.63
N ARG A 346 3.21 -3.36 29.36
CA ARG A 346 3.37 -2.02 28.79
C ARG A 346 2.64 -1.86 27.46
N ILE A 347 2.76 -2.84 26.56
CA ILE A 347 2.07 -2.83 25.27
C ILE A 347 0.55 -2.90 25.46
N GLN A 348 0.06 -3.79 26.32
CA GLN A 348 -1.38 -3.89 26.61
C GLN A 348 -1.95 -2.59 27.18
N ASP A 349 -1.23 -1.95 28.10
CA ASP A 349 -1.65 -0.69 28.72
C ASP A 349 -1.64 0.46 27.69
N ALA A 350 -0.61 0.53 26.83
CA ALA A 350 -0.55 1.51 25.75
C ALA A 350 -1.71 1.36 24.75
N ILE A 351 -2.02 0.13 24.33
CA ILE A 351 -3.16 -0.17 23.45
C ILE A 351 -4.48 0.24 24.11
N ARG A 352 -4.65 -0.08 25.40
CA ARG A 352 -5.87 0.26 26.15
C ARG A 352 -6.08 1.76 26.26
N ILE A 353 -5.01 2.52 26.50
CA ILE A 353 -5.05 3.99 26.66
C ILE A 353 -5.30 4.68 25.33
N ALA A 354 -4.60 4.27 24.27
CA ALA A 354 -4.67 4.94 22.97
C ALA A 354 -5.92 4.56 22.16
N LEU A 355 -6.44 3.34 22.34
CA LEU A 355 -7.62 2.83 21.63
C LEU A 355 -8.73 2.50 22.64
N SER A 356 -8.85 1.24 23.04
CA SER A 356 -9.80 0.79 24.07
C SER A 356 -9.42 -0.59 24.61
N ALA A 357 -10.06 -1.01 25.70
CA ALA A 357 -9.88 -2.35 26.26
C ALA A 357 -10.19 -3.49 25.26
N ARG A 358 -11.05 -3.24 24.26
CA ARG A 358 -11.42 -4.23 23.25
C ARG A 358 -10.36 -4.43 22.16
N HIS A 359 -9.40 -3.50 22.03
CA HIS A 359 -8.28 -3.62 21.10
C HIS A 359 -7.10 -4.41 21.69
N VAL A 360 -7.12 -4.69 22.99
CA VAL A 360 -6.00 -5.37 23.67
C VAL A 360 -5.97 -6.83 23.23
N PRO A 361 -4.85 -7.31 22.62
CA PRO A 361 -4.72 -8.71 22.24
C PRO A 361 -4.87 -9.65 23.43
N SER A 362 -5.58 -10.76 23.21
CA SER A 362 -5.77 -11.80 24.23
C SER A 362 -4.46 -12.53 24.53
N LEU A 363 -3.58 -12.65 23.53
CA LEU A 363 -2.23 -13.17 23.69
C LEU A 363 -1.22 -12.29 22.96
N ILE A 364 -0.07 -12.09 23.59
CA ILE A 364 1.11 -11.47 22.99
C ILE A 364 2.24 -12.49 23.07
N LEU A 365 2.84 -12.85 21.94
CA LEU A 365 3.83 -13.92 21.82
C LEU A 365 5.07 -13.44 21.08
N GLU A 366 6.24 -13.99 21.39
CA GLU A 366 7.46 -13.75 20.61
C GLU A 366 7.45 -14.59 19.32
N THR A 367 7.98 -14.03 18.24
CA THR A 367 8.31 -14.78 17.01
C THR A 367 9.68 -14.38 16.47
N LYS A 368 10.31 -15.27 15.70
CA LYS A 368 11.60 -14.99 15.07
C LYS A 368 11.48 -14.28 13.71
N GLY A 369 10.28 -14.21 13.12
CA GLY A 369 10.11 -13.60 11.80
C GLY A 369 8.67 -13.28 11.45
N ILE A 370 8.47 -12.18 10.71
CA ILE A 370 7.18 -11.77 10.15
C ILE A 370 7.20 -12.07 8.63
N PRO A 371 6.19 -12.78 8.10
CA PRO A 371 6.10 -13.08 6.67
C PRO A 371 5.60 -11.87 5.87
N TYR A 372 6.16 -11.69 4.67
CA TYR A 372 5.86 -10.59 3.76
C TYR A 372 5.62 -11.07 2.32
N THR A 373 4.74 -10.37 1.59
CA THR A 373 4.67 -10.47 0.12
C THR A 373 5.93 -9.91 -0.53
N ILE A 374 6.18 -10.24 -1.80
CA ILE A 374 7.24 -9.63 -2.61
C ILE A 374 7.17 -8.08 -2.60
N ASN A 375 5.98 -7.51 -2.46
CA ASN A 375 5.75 -6.06 -2.42
C ASN A 375 5.80 -5.45 -1.00
N GLY A 376 6.29 -6.19 0.00
CA GLY A 376 6.52 -5.67 1.35
C GLY A 376 5.26 -5.50 2.22
N LYS A 377 4.13 -6.10 1.87
CA LYS A 377 2.94 -6.20 2.72
C LYS A 377 3.02 -7.39 3.69
N LYS A 378 2.61 -7.19 4.94
CA LYS A 378 2.40 -8.29 5.92
C LYS A 378 1.32 -9.25 5.38
N VAL A 379 1.41 -10.53 5.76
CA VAL A 379 0.49 -11.58 5.28
C VAL A 379 -0.29 -12.21 6.44
N GLU A 380 -1.17 -11.42 7.05
CA GLU A 380 -2.06 -11.84 8.14
C GLU A 380 -2.93 -13.04 7.76
N VAL A 381 -3.47 -13.05 6.53
CA VAL A 381 -4.39 -14.11 6.05
C VAL A 381 -3.69 -15.47 5.97
N ALA A 382 -2.44 -15.50 5.51
CA ALA A 382 -1.67 -16.75 5.42
C ALA A 382 -1.34 -17.29 6.82
N VAL A 383 -0.94 -16.42 7.75
CA VAL A 383 -0.68 -16.83 9.14
C VAL A 383 -1.97 -17.30 9.84
N LYS A 384 -3.09 -16.62 9.62
CA LYS A 384 -4.42 -17.07 10.08
C LYS A 384 -4.76 -18.48 9.59
N GLN A 385 -4.47 -18.80 8.32
CA GLN A 385 -4.69 -20.14 7.77
C GLN A 385 -3.82 -21.19 8.46
N ILE A 386 -2.54 -20.88 8.70
CA ILE A 386 -1.60 -21.78 9.37
C ILE A 386 -2.01 -22.06 10.81
N ILE A 387 -2.40 -21.03 11.56
CA ILE A 387 -2.91 -21.18 12.93
C ILE A 387 -4.17 -22.04 12.95
N ALA A 388 -4.99 -21.98 11.90
CA ALA A 388 -6.17 -22.82 11.73
C ALA A 388 -5.86 -24.25 11.19
N GLY A 389 -4.59 -24.62 11.05
CA GLY A 389 -4.16 -25.93 10.55
C GLY A 389 -4.41 -26.14 9.05
N LYS A 390 -4.57 -25.07 8.26
CA LYS A 390 -4.77 -25.13 6.81
C LYS A 390 -3.44 -24.93 6.06
N GLU A 391 -3.33 -25.57 4.90
CA GLU A 391 -2.22 -25.34 3.99
C GLU A 391 -2.36 -24.00 3.26
N VAL A 392 -1.22 -23.40 2.90
CA VAL A 392 -1.13 -22.14 2.15
C VAL A 392 -0.62 -22.46 0.75
N GLU A 393 -1.52 -22.47 -0.24
CA GLU A 393 -1.27 -23.00 -1.60
C GLU A 393 -0.37 -22.10 -2.49
N GLN A 394 0.04 -20.91 -2.03
CA GLN A 394 0.81 -19.95 -2.84
C GLN A 394 2.04 -19.36 -2.13
N ARG A 395 2.86 -20.20 -1.49
CA ARG A 395 4.08 -19.74 -0.80
C ARG A 395 5.05 -18.95 -1.70
N GLY A 396 5.05 -19.20 -3.01
CA GLY A 396 5.91 -18.50 -3.98
C GLY A 396 5.61 -17.01 -4.19
N ALA A 397 4.46 -16.52 -3.69
CA ALA A 397 4.11 -15.09 -3.74
C ALA A 397 4.74 -14.27 -2.59
N PHE A 398 5.45 -14.93 -1.67
CA PHE A 398 6.04 -14.31 -0.49
C PHE A 398 7.55 -14.12 -0.63
N SER A 399 8.09 -13.04 -0.07
CA SER A 399 9.52 -12.72 -0.09
C SER A 399 10.36 -13.60 0.84
N ASN A 400 9.74 -14.14 1.90
CA ASN A 400 10.36 -14.91 2.97
C ASN A 400 9.42 -16.04 3.46
N PRO A 401 9.03 -16.97 2.57
CA PRO A 401 8.00 -17.97 2.84
C PRO A 401 8.33 -18.93 3.99
N GLU A 402 9.61 -19.15 4.30
CA GLU A 402 10.07 -19.98 5.42
C GLU A 402 9.61 -19.45 6.79
N THR A 403 9.36 -18.14 6.92
CA THR A 403 8.88 -17.57 8.19
C THR A 403 7.46 -18.00 8.54
N LEU A 404 6.69 -18.53 7.58
CA LEU A 404 5.36 -19.08 7.82
C LEU A 404 5.40 -20.32 8.73
N ASP A 405 6.46 -21.09 8.69
CA ASP A 405 6.58 -22.32 9.49
C ASP A 405 6.72 -22.03 10.99
N LEU A 406 7.13 -20.79 11.35
CA LEU A 406 7.19 -20.32 12.75
C LEU A 406 5.81 -20.24 13.43
N TYR A 407 4.72 -20.27 12.64
CA TYR A 407 3.35 -20.11 13.14
C TYR A 407 2.61 -21.45 13.28
N GLN A 408 3.29 -22.57 12.99
CA GLN A 408 2.73 -23.91 13.15
C GLN A 408 2.87 -24.41 14.58
N ASN A 409 1.87 -25.18 15.05
CA ASN A 409 1.93 -25.95 16.29
C ASN A 409 2.32 -25.15 17.55
N ILE A 410 1.99 -23.85 17.61
CA ILE A 410 2.28 -23.01 18.78
C ILE A 410 1.46 -23.52 19.98
N PRO A 411 2.10 -23.92 21.10
CA PRO A 411 1.42 -24.49 22.26
C PRO A 411 0.33 -23.58 22.87
N GLU A 412 0.61 -22.28 22.96
CA GLU A 412 -0.27 -21.25 23.53
C GLU A 412 -1.54 -21.04 22.68
N LEU A 413 -1.51 -21.49 21.42
CA LEU A 413 -2.65 -21.43 20.52
C LEU A 413 -3.50 -22.70 20.56
N GLN A 414 -3.07 -23.75 21.24
CA GLN A 414 -3.84 -24.98 21.33
C GLN A 414 -5.04 -24.83 22.27
N ASN A 415 -6.15 -25.50 21.94
CA ASN A 415 -7.37 -25.58 22.75
C ASN A 415 -8.10 -24.25 23.01
N PHE A 416 -7.98 -23.29 22.10
CA PHE A 416 -8.84 -22.11 22.11
C PHE A 416 -10.27 -22.46 21.70
#